data_AF-A9BVR4-F1
#
_entry.id   AF-A9BVR4-F1
#
_cell.length_a   1.000
_cell.length_b   1.000
_cell.length_c   1.000
_cell.angle_alpha   90.00
_cell.angle_beta   90.00
_cell.angle_gamma   90.00
#
_symmetry.space_group_name_H-M   'P 1'
#
loop_
_entity.id
_entity.type
_entity.pdbx_description
1 polymer ?
#
loop_
_entity_poly.entity_id
_entity_poly.type
_entity_poly.pdbx_seq_one_letter_code
_entity_poly.pdbx_strand_id
1 'polypeptide(L)' 'MTSQTSLDHIAERVERLLVRHEELQRTNALLAEQVAALTQERDSLRSRLNAARARVDALIERLPSNQGA' A
#
# COMPACT_ATOMS: atom_id res chain seq x y z
N MET A 1 49.19 -18.59 -2.26
CA MET A 1 48.72 -17.29 -2.80
C MET A 1 47.32 -17.34 -3.42
N THR A 2 46.77 -18.51 -3.75
CA THR A 2 45.42 -18.67 -4.33
C THR A 2 44.27 -18.62 -3.29
N SER A 3 44.54 -18.96 -2.03
CA SER A 3 43.53 -18.90 -0.96
C SER A 3 43.22 -17.48 -0.50
N GLN A 4 44.23 -16.59 -0.52
CA GLN A 4 44.06 -15.18 -0.18
C GLN A 4 43.15 -14.48 -1.20
N THR A 5 43.39 -14.70 -2.49
CA THR A 5 42.57 -14.14 -3.57
C THR A 5 41.12 -14.63 -3.52
N SER A 6 40.86 -15.87 -3.09
CA SER A 6 39.49 -16.37 -2.92
C SER A 6 38.74 -15.70 -1.78
N LEU A 7 39.42 -15.36 -0.68
CA LEU A 7 38.81 -14.65 0.44
C LEU A 7 38.49 -13.21 0.05
N ASP A 8 39.39 -12.55 -0.67
CA ASP A 8 39.20 -11.17 -1.15
C ASP A 8 37.98 -11.08 -2.09
N HIS A 9 37.81 -12.04 -3.01
CA HIS A 9 36.62 -12.11 -3.87
C HIS A 9 35.30 -12.32 -3.10
N ILE A 10 35.33 -13.07 -1.99
CA ILE A 10 34.16 -13.25 -1.14
C ILE A 10 33.84 -11.94 -0.41
N ALA A 11 34.86 -11.25 0.13
CA ALA A 11 34.69 -9.97 0.80
C ALA A 11 34.01 -8.94 -0.11
N GLU A 12 34.50 -8.78 -1.35
CA GLU A 12 33.88 -7.88 -2.32
C GLU A 12 32.42 -8.25 -2.64
N ARG A 13 32.10 -9.54 -2.72
CA ARG A 13 30.72 -10.00 -2.96
C ARG A 13 29.82 -9.68 -1.79
N VAL A 14 30.32 -9.83 -0.57
CA VAL A 14 29.58 -9.48 0.66
C VAL A 14 29.33 -7.98 0.71
N GLU A 15 30.32 -7.15 0.44
CA GLU A 15 30.16 -5.69 0.38
C GLU A 15 29.09 -5.27 -0.64
N ARG A 16 29.15 -5.81 -1.86
CA ARG A 16 28.12 -5.55 -2.88
C ARG A 16 26.73 -6.01 -2.45
N LEU A 17 26.62 -7.15 -1.75
CA LEU A 17 25.35 -7.64 -1.24
C LEU A 17 24.81 -6.76 -0.11
N LEU A 18 25.66 -6.23 0.76
CA LEU A 18 25.27 -5.33 1.83
C LEU A 18 24.71 -4.02 1.28
N VAL A 19 25.40 -3.40 0.31
CA VAL A 19 24.90 -2.18 -0.36
C VAL A 19 23.55 -2.44 -1.02
N ARG A 20 23.42 -3.54 -1.79
CA ARG A 20 22.15 -3.90 -2.42
C ARG A 20 21.05 -4.18 -1.39
N HIS A 21 21.39 -4.75 -0.23
CA HIS A 21 20.42 -5.02 0.82
C HIS A 21 19.88 -3.72 1.42
N GLU A 22 20.75 -2.75 1.71
CA GLU A 22 20.35 -1.43 2.20
C GLU A 22 19.44 -0.69 1.20
N GLU A 23 19.78 -0.74 -0.09
CA GLU A 23 18.95 -0.18 -1.16
C GLU A 23 17.55 -0.82 -1.22
N LEU A 24 17.49 -2.15 -1.11
CA LEU A 24 16.23 -2.90 -1.08
C LEU A 24 15.43 -2.59 0.18
N GLN A 25 16.06 -2.49 1.34
CA GLN A 25 15.40 -2.11 2.59
C GLN A 25 14.79 -0.71 2.48
N ARG A 26 15.54 0.27 1.97
CA ARG A 26 15.05 1.63 1.74
C ARG A 26 13.86 1.65 0.79
N THR A 27 13.95 0.92 -0.32
CA THR A 27 12.86 0.82 -1.30
C THR A 27 11.63 0.16 -0.69
N ASN A 28 11.80 -0.89 0.10
CA ASN A 28 10.70 -1.57 0.77
C ASN A 28 9.99 -0.66 1.78
N ALA A 29 10.74 0.14 2.54
CA ALA A 29 10.16 1.13 3.46
C ALA A 29 9.28 2.15 2.71
N LEU A 30 9.76 2.69 1.59
CA LEU A 30 8.97 3.63 0.77
C LEU A 30 7.72 2.99 0.18
N LEU A 31 7.80 1.72 -0.26
CA LEU A 31 6.64 0.98 -0.73
C LEU A 31 5.62 0.72 0.39
N ALA A 32 6.09 0.40 1.60
CA ALA A 32 5.22 0.20 2.76
C ALA A 32 4.46 1.49 3.13
N GLU A 33 5.14 2.64 3.10
CA GLU A 33 4.52 3.96 3.28
C GLU A 33 3.45 4.24 2.22
N GLN A 34 3.74 3.93 0.95
CA GLN A 34 2.78 4.11 -0.14
C GLN A 34 1.55 3.22 0.01
N VAL A 35 1.74 1.95 0.41
CA VAL A 35 0.62 1.03 0.69
C VAL A 35 -0.25 1.53 1.84
N ALA A 36 0.37 2.10 2.88
CA ALA A 36 -0.35 2.69 4.00
C ALA A 36 -1.19 3.90 3.57
N ALA A 37 -0.61 4.81 2.77
CA ALA A 37 -1.31 5.97 2.24
C ALA A 37 -2.52 5.56 1.36
N LEU A 38 -2.31 4.65 0.40
CA LEU A 38 -3.38 4.15 -0.47
C LEU A 38 -4.48 3.42 0.32
N THR A 39 -4.12 2.75 1.41
CA THR A 39 -5.10 2.11 2.29
C THR A 39 -5.99 3.13 2.98
N GLN A 40 -5.39 4.20 3.53
CA GLN A 40 -6.16 5.30 4.14
C GLN A 40 -7.08 6.00 3.13
N GLU A 41 -6.59 6.26 1.91
CA GLU A 41 -7.41 6.85 0.85
C GLU A 41 -8.60 5.96 0.49
N ARG A 42 -8.35 4.66 0.32
CA ARG A 42 -9.39 3.66 0.03
C ARG A 42 -10.44 3.58 1.14
N ASP A 43 -10.02 3.62 2.41
CA ASP A 43 -10.95 3.60 3.54
C ASP A 43 -11.78 4.88 3.63
N SER A 44 -11.17 6.04 3.36
CA SER A 44 -11.88 7.33 3.24
C SER A 44 -12.94 7.31 2.13
N LEU A 45 -12.59 6.78 0.95
CA LEU A 45 -13.53 6.63 -0.17
C LEU A 45 -14.66 5.66 0.16
N ARG A 46 -14.36 4.53 0.82
CA ARG A 46 -15.39 3.58 1.30
C ARG A 46 -16.35 4.22 2.28
N SER A 47 -15.84 4.99 3.25
CA SER A 47 -16.67 5.72 4.20
C SER A 47 -17.61 6.71 3.50
N ARG A 48 -17.07 7.50 2.55
CA ARG A 48 -17.87 8.43 1.72
C ARG A 48 -18.94 7.72 0.90
N LEU A 49 -18.60 6.57 0.30
CA LEU A 49 -19.56 5.77 -0.48
C LEU A 49 -20.70 5.26 0.41
N ASN A 50 -20.39 4.73 1.58
CA ASN A 50 -21.39 4.23 2.52
C ASN A 50 -22.32 5.36 2.98
N ALA A 51 -21.77 6.54 3.30
CA ALA A 51 -22.56 7.71 3.65
C ALA A 51 -23.46 8.16 2.49
N ALA A 52 -22.96 8.15 1.25
CA ALA A 52 -23.76 8.49 0.08
C ALA A 52 -24.90 7.48 -0.14
N ARG A 53 -24.65 6.18 -0.01
CA ARG A 53 -25.67 5.13 -0.10
C ARG A 53 -26.76 5.30 0.95
N ALA A 54 -26.38 5.48 2.22
CA ALA A 54 -27.34 5.70 3.30
C ALA A 54 -28.22 6.95 3.06
N ARG A 55 -27.66 8.02 2.48
CA ARG A 55 -28.44 9.19 2.08
C ARG A 55 -29.44 8.87 0.97
N VAL A 56 -29.03 8.09 -0.04
CA VAL A 56 -29.93 7.65 -1.12
C VAL A 56 -31.06 6.78 -0.57
N ASP A 57 -30.74 5.80 0.28
CA ASP A 57 -31.74 4.93 0.90
C ASP A 57 -32.77 5.75 1.71
N ALA A 58 -32.30 6.72 2.52
CA ALA A 58 -33.16 7.62 3.27
C ALA A 58 -34.02 8.53 2.37
N LEU A 59 -33.55 8.88 1.17
CA LEU A 59 -34.36 9.62 0.18
C LEU A 59 -35.42 8.71 -0.45
N ILE A 60 -35.08 7.45 -0.76
CA ILE A 60 -36.02 6.46 -1.30
C ILE A 60 -37.15 6.18 -0.31
N GLU A 61 -36.85 6.01 0.98
CA GLU A 61 -37.86 5.82 2.02
C GLU A 61 -38.83 7.00 2.15
N ARG A 62 -38.39 8.20 1.78
CA ARG A 62 -39.19 9.43 1.81
C ARG A 62 -39.95 9.69 0.52
N LEU A 63 -39.72 8.88 -0.53
CA LEU A 63 -40.55 8.98 -1.73
C LEU A 63 -41.98 8.61 -1.32
N PRO A 64 -42.98 9.46 -1.63
CA PRO A 64 -44.36 9.09 -1.41
C PRO A 64 -44.60 7.76 -2.13
N SER A 65 -45.13 6.78 -1.40
CA SER A 65 -45.66 5.56 -2.02
C SER A 65 -46.55 6.04 -3.16
N ASN A 66 -46.38 5.48 -4.36
CA ASN A 66 -47.20 5.80 -5.52
C ASN A 66 -48.65 5.34 -5.27
N GLN A 67 -49.32 5.98 -4.32
CA GLN A 67 -50.69 5.79 -3.86
C GLN A 67 -51.40 7.11 -4.17
N GLY A 68 -51.91 7.20 -5.40
CA GLY A 68 -52.77 8.30 -5.80
C GLY A 68 -52.97 8.42 -7.30
N ALA A 69 -54.01 7.71 -7.78
CA ALA A 69 -54.68 7.77 -9.09
C ALA A 69 -54.04 7.05 -10.28
#